data_AF-A0A4R2P4G7-F1
#
_entry.id   AF-A0A4R2P4G7-F1
#
_cell.length_a   1.000
_cell.length_b   1.000
_cell.length_c   1.000
_cell.angle_alpha   90.00
_cell.angle_beta   90.00
_cell.angle_gamma   90.00
#
_symmetry.space_group_name_H-M   'P 1'
#
loop_
_entity.id
_entity.type
_entity.pdbx_description
1 polymer ?
#
loop_
_entity_poly.entity_id
_entity_poly.type
_entity_poly.pdbx_seq_one_letter_code
_entity_poly.pdbx_strand_id
1 'polypeptide(L)'
;MENVLRYYEFSEFFQDESETFEGKEISYTSLNSEHFLIFTKESNTYDLYVSKYSSEKEIGKKPPQILELLMKNYDKSIPEHRVILRKYLY
;
A
#
# COMPACT_ATOMS: atom_id res chain seq x y z
N MET A 1 -11.22 5.24 -5.72
CA MET A 1 -10.31 4.40 -4.94
C MET A 1 -10.98 3.88 -3.65
N GLU A 2 -11.73 4.72 -2.93
CA GLU A 2 -12.36 4.39 -1.63
C GLU A 2 -13.01 3.01 -1.50
N ASN A 3 -13.87 2.58 -2.43
CA ASN A 3 -14.54 1.27 -2.31
C ASN A 3 -13.54 0.09 -2.31
N VAL A 4 -12.43 0.22 -3.04
CA VAL A 4 -11.38 -0.81 -3.07
C VAL A 4 -10.66 -0.85 -1.73
N LEU A 5 -10.29 0.32 -1.20
CA LEU A 5 -9.62 0.44 0.10
C LEU A 5 -10.48 -0.13 1.23
N ARG A 6 -11.76 0.25 1.29
CA ARG A 6 -12.69 -0.29 2.29
C ARG A 6 -12.91 -1.79 2.16
N TYR A 7 -13.02 -2.30 0.93
CA TYR A 7 -13.24 -3.73 0.71
C TYR A 7 -12.05 -4.59 1.16
N TYR A 8 -10.82 -4.06 1.04
CA TYR A 8 -9.58 -4.74 1.41
C TYR A 8 -8.99 -4.24 2.75
N GLU A 9 -9.81 -3.57 3.56
CA GLU A 9 -9.47 -3.12 4.92
C GLU A 9 -8.20 -2.27 4.99
N PHE A 10 -7.97 -1.44 3.97
CA PHE A 10 -6.90 -0.45 4.01
C PHE A 10 -7.21 0.66 5.02
N SER A 11 -6.16 1.14 5.69
CA SER A 11 -6.21 2.31 6.56
C SER A 11 -6.55 3.58 5.80
N GLU A 12 -6.95 4.63 6.53
CA GLU A 12 -7.06 5.96 5.94
C GLU A 12 -5.69 6.44 5.43
N PHE A 13 -5.68 7.33 4.44
CA PHE A 13 -4.43 7.92 3.98
C PHE A 13 -3.84 8.83 5.05
N PHE A 14 -2.55 8.68 5.30
CA PHE A 14 -1.78 9.54 6.18
C PHE A 14 -0.43 9.87 5.54
N GLN A 15 0.21 10.94 5.97
CA GLN A 15 1.47 11.37 5.40
C GLN A 15 2.62 10.44 5.83
N ASP A 16 3.45 10.02 4.87
CA ASP A 16 4.68 9.30 5.16
C ASP A 16 5.74 10.21 5.80
N GLU A 17 6.24 9.82 6.97
CA GLU A 17 7.36 10.44 7.67
C GLU A 17 8.62 9.57 7.63
N SER A 18 8.58 8.41 6.95
CA SER A 18 9.71 7.47 6.88
C SER A 18 10.75 7.80 5.80
N GLU A 19 10.50 8.83 4.99
CA GLU A 19 11.25 9.21 3.78
C GLU A 19 11.23 8.15 2.66
N THR A 20 10.62 6.98 2.89
CA THR A 20 10.61 5.86 1.94
C THR A 20 9.72 6.13 0.75
N PHE A 21 8.58 6.79 0.98
CA PHE A 21 7.59 7.09 -0.04
C PHE A 21 7.65 8.56 -0.47
N GLU A 22 8.82 9.20 -0.30
CA GLU A 22 9.07 10.58 -0.70
C GLU A 22 8.10 11.60 -0.05
N GLY A 23 7.60 11.30 1.16
CA GLY A 23 6.63 12.14 1.86
C GLY A 23 5.20 12.09 1.29
N LYS A 24 4.90 11.13 0.41
CA LYS A 24 3.56 10.94 -0.15
C LYS A 24 2.57 10.46 0.91
N GLU A 25 1.29 10.66 0.63
CA GLU A 25 0.24 10.05 1.44
C GLU A 25 0.24 8.54 1.19
N ILE A 26 0.19 7.76 2.26
CA ILE A 26 0.17 6.30 2.22
C ILE A 26 -1.02 5.73 2.97
N SER A 27 -1.46 4.56 2.52
CA SER A 27 -2.53 3.76 3.13
C SER A 27 -2.08 2.31 3.06
N TYR A 28 -2.33 1.53 4.11
CA TYR A 28 -1.83 0.16 4.21
C TYR A 28 -2.89 -0.84 4.65
N THR A 29 -2.68 -2.10 4.30
CA THR A 29 -3.41 -3.25 4.87
C THR A 29 -2.42 -4.37 5.20
N SER A 30 -2.75 -5.19 6.19
CA SER A 30 -1.91 -6.31 6.62
C SER A 30 -2.20 -7.55 5.77
N LEU A 31 -1.13 -8.17 5.25
CA LEU A 31 -1.20 -9.51 4.64
C LEU A 31 -0.98 -10.58 5.70
N ASN A 32 -0.09 -10.31 6.66
CA ASN A 32 0.18 -11.12 7.84
C ASN A 32 0.88 -10.24 8.90
N SER A 33 1.46 -10.85 9.93
CA SER A 33 2.10 -10.14 11.04
C SER A 33 3.31 -9.28 10.65
N GLU A 34 3.97 -9.56 9.52
CA GLU A 34 5.18 -8.86 9.07
C GLU A 34 5.05 -8.24 7.67
N HIS A 35 4.08 -8.66 6.86
CA HIS A 35 3.94 -8.20 5.47
C HIS A 35 2.69 -7.34 5.29
N PHE A 36 2.84 -6.27 4.52
CA PHE A 36 1.82 -5.25 4.32
C PHE A 36 1.78 -4.82 2.87
N LEU A 37 0.57 -4.59 2.35
CA LEU A 37 0.39 -3.86 1.10
C LEU A 37 0.27 -2.37 1.43
N ILE A 38 0.93 -1.54 0.63
CA ILE A 38 0.93 -0.09 0.80
C ILE A 38 0.54 0.55 -0.53
N PHE A 39 -0.52 1.35 -0.49
CA PHE A 39 -0.79 2.32 -1.54
C PHE A 39 -0.11 3.63 -1.19
N THR A 40 0.63 4.19 -2.14
CA THR A 40 0.99 5.61 -2.12
C THR A 40 0.01 6.37 -3.00
N LYS A 41 -0.25 7.63 -2.66
CA LYS A 41 -1.11 8.52 -3.42
C LYS A 41 -0.35 9.79 -3.74
N GLU A 42 -0.30 10.13 -5.03
CA GLU A 42 0.24 11.39 -5.52
C GLU A 42 -0.78 12.01 -6.48
N SER A 43 -1.39 13.13 -6.06
CA SER A 43 -2.51 13.77 -6.77
C SER A 43 -3.69 12.82 -7.01
N ASN A 44 -3.68 12.08 -8.13
CA ASN A 44 -4.74 11.13 -8.51
C ASN A 44 -4.18 9.79 -9.05
N THR A 45 -2.87 9.56 -8.87
CA THR A 45 -2.21 8.28 -9.18
C THR A 45 -1.98 7.51 -7.89
N TYR A 46 -2.06 6.19 -7.99
CA TYR A 46 -1.90 5.28 -6.86
C TYR A 46 -0.87 4.22 -7.23
N ASP A 47 0.23 4.14 -6.50
CA ASP A 47 1.20 3.07 -6.69
C ASP A 47 1.06 2.05 -5.56
N LEU A 48 1.07 0.77 -5.92
CA LEU A 48 0.92 -0.35 -4.99
C LEU A 48 2.26 -1.01 -4.74
N TYR A 49 2.58 -1.19 -3.47
CA TYR A 49 3.78 -1.83 -2.99
C TYR A 49 3.43 -3.02 -2.09
N VAL A 50 4.32 -3.99 -2.04
CA VAL A 50 4.40 -4.95 -0.93
C VAL A 50 5.62 -4.61 -0.09
N SER A 51 5.46 -4.71 1.22
CA SER A 51 6.49 -4.31 2.16
C SER A 51 6.57 -5.28 3.33
N LYS A 52 7.76 -5.35 3.95
CA LYS A 52 7.99 -6.06 5.20
C LYS A 52 8.37 -5.08 6.29
N TYR A 53 7.66 -5.13 7.42
CA TYR A 53 7.96 -4.39 8.63
C TYR A 53 7.99 -5.34 9.84
N SER A 54 8.72 -4.98 10.89
CA SER A 54 8.67 -5.75 12.14
C SER A 54 7.37 -5.50 12.91
N SER A 55 6.69 -4.38 12.67
CA SER A 55 5.36 -4.08 13.20
C SER A 55 4.63 -3.06 12.32
N GLU A 56 3.29 -3.13 12.28
CA GLU A 56 2.45 -2.12 11.61
C GLU A 56 2.70 -0.70 12.11
N LYS A 57 3.13 -0.53 13.36
CA LYS A 57 3.37 0.78 14.00
C LYS A 57 4.55 1.53 13.38
N GLU A 58 5.39 0.84 12.62
CA GLU A 58 6.56 1.40 11.95
C GLU A 58 6.23 1.94 10.56
N ILE A 59 5.09 1.53 9.98
CA ILE A 59 4.66 1.95 8.64
C ILE A 59 4.48 3.46 8.64
N GLY A 60 5.17 4.12 7.70
CA GLY A 60 5.16 5.57 7.57
C GLY A 60 5.99 6.33 8.60
N LYS A 61 6.73 5.65 9.49
CA LYS A 61 7.63 6.27 10.47
C LYS A 61 9.08 5.82 10.31
N LYS A 62 9.29 4.59 9.84
CA LYS A 62 10.61 4.01 9.59
C LYS A 62 10.62 3.38 8.20
N PRO A 63 11.79 3.23 7.59
CA PRO A 63 11.89 2.49 6.35
C PRO A 63 11.56 1.00 6.54
N PRO A 64 10.93 0.36 5.56
CA PRO A 64 10.65 -1.07 5.58
C PRO A 64 11.95 -1.89 5.51
N GLN A 65 11.88 -3.13 6.00
CA GLN A 65 12.95 -4.10 5.83
C GLN A 65 13.06 -4.58 4.37
N ILE A 66 11.92 -4.70 3.70
CA ILE A 66 11.80 -5.08 2.28
C ILE A 66 10.72 -4.19 1.68
N LEU A 67 10.97 -3.65 0.49
CA LEU A 67 9.97 -2.92 -0.30
C LEU A 67 10.07 -3.35 -1.75
N GLU A 68 8.95 -3.74 -2.33
CA GLU A 68 8.83 -4.08 -3.74
C GLU A 68 7.60 -3.38 -4.34
N LEU A 69 7.79 -2.76 -5.49
CA LEU A 69 6.73 -2.13 -6.26
C LEU A 69 5.98 -3.20 -7.06
N LEU A 70 4.69 -3.38 -6.76
CA LEU A 70 3.83 -4.33 -7.46
C LEU A 70 3.19 -3.74 -8.71
N MET A 71 2.77 -2.48 -8.64
CA MET A 71 2.07 -1.82 -9.73
C MET A 71 2.20 -0.30 -9.64
N LYS A 72 2.52 0.35 -10.76
CA LYS A 72 2.42 1.81 -10.89
C LYS A 72 1.07 2.19 -11.48
N ASN A 73 0.55 3.35 -11.10
CA ASN A 73 -0.70 3.91 -11.62
C ASN A 73 -1.86 2.90 -11.56
N TYR A 74 -2.02 2.27 -10.40
CA TYR A 74 -3.11 1.36 -10.12
C TYR A 74 -4.46 2.00 -10.47
N ASP A 75 -5.20 1.28 -11.30
CA ASP A 75 -6.53 1.66 -11.77
C ASP A 75 -7.48 0.48 -11.57
N LYS A 76 -8.45 0.68 -10.69
CA LYS A 76 -9.49 -0.31 -10.36
C LYS A 76 -10.36 -0.72 -11.56
N SER A 77 -10.35 0.06 -12.63
CA SER A 77 -11.12 -0.18 -13.85
C SER A 77 -10.44 -1.23 -14.73
N ILE A 78 -9.12 -1.42 -14.56
CA ILE A 78 -8.32 -2.39 -15.29
C ILE A 78 -8.41 -3.75 -14.58
N PRO A 79 -8.89 -4.82 -15.25
CA PRO A 79 -9.01 -6.14 -14.64
C PRO A 79 -7.71 -6.69 -14.07
N GLU A 80 -6.60 -6.53 -14.79
CA GLU A 80 -5.27 -7.02 -14.38
C GLU A 80 -4.80 -6.42 -13.06
N HIS A 81 -5.08 -5.14 -12.84
CA HIS A 81 -4.75 -4.46 -11.59
C HIS A 81 -5.52 -5.07 -10.42
N ARG A 82 -6.82 -5.37 -10.59
CA ARG A 82 -7.62 -6.03 -9.55
C ARG A 82 -7.15 -7.45 -9.23
N VAL A 83 -6.58 -8.15 -10.20
CA VAL A 83 -6.05 -9.52 -9.98
C VAL A 83 -4.85 -9.50 -9.03
N ILE A 84 -4.01 -8.46 -9.06
CA ILE A 84 -2.86 -8.36 -8.15
C ILE A 84 -3.31 -8.34 -6.70
N LEU A 85 -4.28 -7.49 -6.33
CA LEU A 85 -4.78 -7.46 -4.94
C LEU A 85 -5.31 -8.83 -4.50
N ARG A 86 -6.00 -9.55 -5.40
CA ARG A 86 -6.49 -10.89 -5.11
C ARG A 86 -5.37 -11.90 -4.87
N LYS A 87 -4.24 -11.82 -5.56
CA LYS A 87 -3.10 -12.74 -5.39
C LYS A 87 -2.41 -12.63 -4.03
N TYR A 88 -2.50 -11.47 -3.38
CA TYR A 88 -1.84 -11.22 -2.10
C TYR A 88 -2.80 -11.35 -0.91
N LEU A 89 -4.11 -11.10 -1.12
CA LEU A 89 -5.13 -11.09 -0.07
C LEU A 89 -5.99 -12.38 -0.02
N TYR A 90 -5.88 -13.27 -1.01
CA TYR A 90 -6.58 -14.57 -1.08
C TYR A 90 -5.66 -15.67 -1.60
#